data_AF-A0A5C6PHR8-F1
#
_entry.id   AF-A0A5C6PHR8-F1
#
_cell.length_a   1.000
_cell.length_b   1.000
_cell.length_c   1.000
_cell.angle_alpha   90.00
_cell.angle_beta   90.00
_cell.angle_gamma   90.00
#
_symmetry.space_group_name_H-M   'P 1'
#
loop_
_entity.id
_entity.type
_entity.pdbx_description
1 polymer ?
#
loop_
_entity_poly.entity_id
_entity_poly.type
_entity_poly.pdbx_seq_one_letter_code
_entity_poly.pdbx_strand_id
1 'polypeptide(L)'
;MTKSPNKRLGCVVAQGLEEAIKLHRFFREIDWTLLEQRKIRPPFKPRIVSLHAHRHHLKTKRDVNNFDQDFTREEPVLTPVDHSIIKQINQDEFKGFSYFGDNTLS
;
A
#
# COMPACT_ATOMS: atom_id res chain seq x y z
N MET A 1 6.71 24.14 0.36
CA MET A 1 5.74 23.50 -0.56
C MET A 1 5.31 24.49 -1.63
N THR A 2 5.95 24.44 -2.81
CA THR A 2 5.68 25.40 -3.91
C THR A 2 4.31 25.16 -4.53
N LYS A 3 3.44 26.17 -4.52
CA LYS A 3 2.07 26.09 -5.07
C LYS A 3 2.07 25.84 -6.57
N SER A 4 2.85 26.63 -7.33
CA SER A 4 2.95 26.53 -8.79
C SER A 4 3.57 25.18 -9.20
N PRO A 5 2.89 24.35 -10.03
CA PRO A 5 3.42 23.07 -10.49
C PRO A 5 4.72 23.21 -11.28
N ASN A 6 4.79 24.18 -12.19
CA ASN A 6 5.95 24.41 -13.07
C ASN A 6 7.22 24.87 -12.33
N LYS A 7 7.13 25.13 -11.02
CA LYS A 7 8.25 25.51 -10.15
C LYS A 7 8.46 24.52 -9.00
N ARG A 8 7.67 23.45 -8.94
CA ARG A 8 7.75 22.46 -7.87
C ARG A 8 8.88 21.49 -8.18
N LEU A 9 9.67 21.15 -7.16
CA LEU A 9 10.68 20.09 -7.26
C LEU A 9 10.00 18.81 -7.78
N GLY A 10 10.61 18.13 -8.75
CA GLY A 10 9.99 17.00 -9.45
C GLY A 10 9.27 17.35 -10.75
N CYS A 11 8.93 18.62 -10.98
CA CYS A 11 8.10 19.04 -12.13
C CYS A 11 8.85 19.93 -13.14
N VAL A 12 10.05 20.40 -12.82
CA VAL A 12 10.83 21.28 -13.69
C VAL A 12 11.64 20.43 -14.67
N VAL A 13 11.25 20.42 -15.94
CA VAL A 13 11.90 19.61 -17.00
C VAL A 13 13.40 19.91 -17.08
N ALA A 14 13.77 21.19 -17.05
CA ALA A 14 15.16 21.62 -17.10
C ALA A 14 16.02 21.15 -15.90
N GLN A 15 15.39 20.68 -14.82
CA GLN A 15 16.07 20.14 -13.64
C GLN A 15 16.06 18.60 -13.60
N GLY A 16 15.58 17.93 -14.64
CA GLY A 16 15.55 16.46 -14.69
C GLY A 16 14.34 15.82 -13.98
N LEU A 17 13.27 16.58 -13.73
CA LEU A 17 12.02 16.06 -13.16
C LEU A 17 12.24 15.30 -11.84
N GLU A 18 11.90 14.01 -11.78
CA GLU A 18 12.03 13.17 -10.59
C GLU A 18 13.48 12.95 -10.15
N GLU A 19 14.44 13.00 -11.07
CA GLU A 19 15.87 12.88 -10.73
C GLU A 19 16.33 14.04 -9.85
N ALA A 20 15.72 15.23 -10.00
CA ALA A 20 15.97 16.36 -9.12
C ALA A 20 15.62 16.05 -7.65
N ILE A 21 14.62 15.18 -7.40
CA ILE A 21 14.25 14.75 -6.05
C ILE A 21 15.35 13.84 -5.51
N LYS A 22 15.81 12.85 -6.29
CA LYS A 22 16.85 11.91 -5.88
C LYS A 22 18.17 12.60 -5.52
N LEU A 23 18.51 13.67 -6.25
CA LEU A 23 19.71 14.48 -6.05
C LEU A 23 19.57 15.58 -4.98
N HIS A 24 18.36 15.82 -4.46
CA HIS A 24 18.15 16.87 -3.48
C HIS A 24 18.91 16.57 -2.18
N ARG A 25 19.54 17.60 -1.58
CA ARG A 25 20.40 17.46 -0.39
C ARG A 25 19.76 16.71 0.78
N PHE A 26 18.45 16.79 0.91
CA PHE A 26 17.69 16.04 1.93
C PHE A 26 17.88 14.52 1.82
N PHE A 27 18.01 13.98 0.61
CA PHE A 27 18.13 12.53 0.35
C PHE A 27 19.58 12.08 0.12
N ARG A 28 20.58 12.91 0.41
CA ARG A 28 22.00 12.62 0.10
C ARG A 28 22.54 11.31 0.72
N GLU A 29 21.91 10.82 1.78
CA GLU A 29 22.30 9.60 2.50
C GLU A 29 21.51 8.36 2.04
N ILE A 30 20.58 8.53 1.11
CA ILE A 30 19.75 7.45 0.57
C ILE A 30 20.44 6.85 -0.65
N ASP A 31 20.82 5.57 -0.54
CA ASP A 31 21.09 4.75 -1.72
C ASP A 31 19.75 4.27 -2.30
N TRP A 32 19.37 4.86 -3.44
CA TRP A 32 18.10 4.56 -4.11
C TRP A 32 18.01 3.12 -4.61
N THR A 33 19.15 2.51 -4.99
CA THR A 33 19.20 1.12 -5.45
C THR A 33 18.94 0.16 -4.30
N LEU A 34 19.58 0.39 -3.14
CA LEU A 34 19.34 -0.42 -1.94
C LEU A 34 17.94 -0.20 -1.36
N LEU A 35 17.41 1.02 -1.44
CA LEU A 35 16.05 1.33 -1.00
C LEU A 35 15.02 0.53 -1.81
N GLU A 36 15.12 0.56 -3.14
CA GLU A 36 14.22 -0.16 -4.05
C GLU A 36 14.30 -1.69 -3.83
N GLN A 37 15.51 -2.22 -3.61
CA GLN A 37 15.72 -3.63 -3.29
C GLN A 37 15.32 -4.01 -1.84
N ARG A 38 14.75 -3.09 -1.06
CA ARG A 38 14.35 -3.28 0.35
C ARG A 38 15.50 -3.70 1.27
N LYS A 39 16.73 -3.29 0.95
CA LYS A 39 17.95 -3.60 1.70
C LYS A 39 18.30 -2.56 2.77
N ILE A 40 17.66 -1.40 2.74
CA ILE A 40 17.77 -0.40 3.82
C ILE A 40 16.84 -0.81 4.97
N ARG A 41 17.40 -0.90 6.19
CA ARG A 41 16.62 -1.20 7.39
C ARG A 41 15.61 -0.07 7.66
N PRO A 42 14.30 -0.35 7.76
CA PRO A 42 13.32 0.66 8.13
C PRO A 42 13.62 1.25 9.53
N PRO A 43 13.44 2.56 9.74
CA PRO A 43 13.66 3.20 11.04
C PRO A 43 12.65 2.75 12.11
N PHE A 44 11.50 2.25 11.69
CA PHE A 44 10.44 1.74 12.55
C PHE A 44 10.02 0.34 12.12
N LYS A 45 9.87 -0.56 13.09
CA LYS A 45 9.33 -1.91 12.90
C LYS A 45 7.99 -2.00 13.64
N PRO A 46 6.85 -2.09 12.94
CA PRO A 46 5.54 -2.22 13.57
C PRO A 46 5.46 -3.42 14.50
N ARG A 47 4.75 -3.29 15.61
CA ARG A 47 4.53 -4.39 16.54
C ARG A 47 3.44 -5.31 15.98
N ILE A 48 3.79 -6.58 15.83
CA ILE A 48 2.85 -7.66 15.51
C ILE A 48 2.77 -8.52 16.77
N VAL A 49 1.64 -8.46 17.47
CA VAL A 49 1.43 -9.11 18.76
C VAL A 49 1.54 -10.63 18.62
N SER A 50 1.04 -11.20 17.52
CA SER A 50 1.09 -12.66 17.27
C SER A 50 2.50 -13.23 17.10
N LEU A 51 3.52 -12.37 16.93
CA LEU A 51 4.93 -12.77 16.82
C LEU A 51 5.71 -12.73 18.15
N HIS A 52 5.17 -12.11 19.20
CA HIS A 52 5.90 -11.90 20.47
C HIS A 52 5.50 -12.87 21.60
N ALA A 53 4.48 -13.72 21.39
CA ALA A 53 4.10 -14.76 22.35
C ALA A 53 5.12 -15.91 22.33
N HIS A 54 6.02 -15.94 23.33
CA HIS A 54 7.05 -16.97 23.54
C HIS A 54 6.51 -18.38 23.90
N ARG A 55 5.25 -18.71 23.57
CA ARG A 55 4.66 -20.03 23.86
C ARG A 55 3.89 -20.57 22.66
N HIS A 56 4.61 -21.36 21.87
CA HIS A 56 4.25 -22.62 21.17
C HIS A 56 2.83 -22.95 20.68
N HIS A 57 1.79 -22.09 20.67
CA HIS A 57 0.51 -22.43 20.01
C HIS A 57 -0.10 -21.20 19.30
N LEU A 58 -0.06 -21.29 17.97
CA LEU A 58 -0.61 -20.38 16.96
C LEU A 58 0.02 -18.98 16.85
N LYS A 59 1.01 -18.86 15.96
CA LYS A 59 1.25 -17.62 15.20
C LYS A 59 -0.04 -17.33 14.41
N THR A 60 -0.96 -16.56 14.97
CA THR A 60 -2.19 -16.23 14.27
C THR A 60 -1.84 -15.29 13.11
N LYS A 61 -1.96 -15.81 11.87
CA LYS A 61 -1.88 -15.03 10.61
C LYS A 61 -2.98 -13.95 10.48
N ARG A 62 -3.70 -13.67 11.56
CA ARG A 62 -4.90 -12.82 11.63
C ARG A 62 -4.72 -11.68 12.64
N ASP A 63 -3.47 -11.25 12.85
CA ASP A 63 -3.20 -10.10 13.72
C ASP A 63 -3.77 -8.84 13.07
N VAL A 64 -4.72 -8.21 13.76
CA VAL A 64 -5.37 -6.97 13.32
C VAL A 64 -5.06 -5.77 14.24
N ASN A 65 -4.03 -5.86 15.09
CA ASN A 65 -3.75 -4.84 16.13
C ASN A 65 -3.28 -3.48 15.58
N ASN A 66 -2.93 -3.40 14.30
CA ASN A 66 -2.56 -2.15 13.62
C ASN A 66 -3.71 -1.58 12.76
N PHE A 67 -4.91 -2.16 12.88
CA PHE A 67 -6.14 -1.66 12.27
C PHE A 67 -7.04 -1.05 13.35
N ASP A 68 -7.95 -0.15 12.94
CA ASP A 68 -8.91 0.45 13.85
C ASP A 68 -9.84 -0.62 14.45
N GLN A 69 -10.12 -0.49 15.74
CA GLN A 69 -10.97 -1.45 16.44
C GLN A 69 -12.42 -1.39 15.97
N ASP A 70 -12.89 -0.25 15.48
CA ASP A 70 -14.24 -0.11 14.96
C ASP A 70 -14.48 -1.12 13.82
N PHE A 71 -13.55 -1.21 12.86
CA PHE A 71 -13.65 -2.17 11.75
C PHE A 71 -13.39 -3.62 12.16
N THR A 72 -12.40 -3.85 13.05
CA THR A 72 -12.04 -5.25 13.41
C THR A 72 -13.04 -5.93 14.33
N ARG A 73 -13.96 -5.15 14.92
CA ARG A 73 -15.07 -5.65 15.75
C ARG A 73 -16.34 -5.92 14.94
N GLU A 74 -16.45 -5.37 13.73
CA GLU A 74 -17.57 -5.67 12.84
C GLU A 74 -17.55 -7.14 12.42
N GLU A 75 -18.73 -7.71 12.17
CA GLU A 75 -18.83 -9.05 11.62
C GLU A 75 -18.33 -9.05 10.16
N PRO A 76 -17.46 -9.98 9.76
CA PRO A 76 -16.91 -10.03 8.40
C PRO A 76 -17.92 -10.66 7.42
N VAL A 77 -19.08 -10.02 7.28
CA VAL A 77 -20.18 -10.44 6.42
C VAL A 77 -20.40 -9.41 5.32
N LEU A 78 -20.78 -9.88 4.13
CA LEU A 78 -21.20 -8.99 3.06
C LEU A 78 -22.63 -8.51 3.34
N THR A 79 -22.88 -7.21 3.15
CA THR A 79 -24.23 -6.67 3.22
C THR A 79 -25.11 -7.35 2.17
N PRO A 80 -26.27 -7.92 2.54
CA PRO A 80 -27.20 -8.49 1.59
C PRO A 80 -27.66 -7.43 0.57
N VAL A 81 -27.68 -7.80 -0.71
CA VAL A 81 -28.10 -6.90 -1.80
C VAL A 81 -29.39 -7.44 -2.41
N ASP A 82 -30.36 -6.54 -2.64
CA ASP A 82 -31.60 -6.88 -3.35
C ASP A 82 -31.31 -7.20 -4.83
N HIS A 83 -31.81 -8.34 -5.30
CA HIS A 83 -31.75 -8.74 -6.71
C HIS A 83 -32.38 -7.74 -7.67
N SER A 84 -33.35 -6.92 -7.22
CA SER A 84 -33.94 -5.86 -8.03
C SER A 84 -32.90 -4.81 -8.45
N ILE A 85 -32.00 -4.46 -7.54
CA ILE A 85 -30.89 -3.53 -7.77
C ILE A 85 -29.88 -4.15 -8.75
N ILE A 86 -29.52 -5.41 -8.53
CA ILE A 86 -28.53 -6.12 -9.37
C ILE A 86 -28.98 -6.15 -10.85
N LYS A 87 -30.28 -6.36 -11.10
CA LYS A 87 -30.85 -6.39 -12.46
C LYS A 87 -30.81 -5.05 -13.18
N GLN A 88 -30.70 -3.93 -12.45
CA GLN A 88 -30.61 -2.59 -13.04
C GLN A 88 -29.17 -2.21 -13.41
N ILE A 89 -28.17 -2.99 -12.97
CA ILE A 89 -26.76 -2.73 -13.25
C ILE A 89 -26.40 -3.27 -14.64
N ASN A 90 -25.87 -2.40 -15.50
CA ASN A 90 -25.31 -2.78 -16.80
C ASN A 90 -24.01 -3.59 -16.63
N GLN A 91 -24.09 -4.91 -16.81
CA GLN A 91 -22.94 -5.81 -16.61
C GLN A 91 -21.83 -5.62 -17.65
N ASP A 92 -22.13 -5.05 -18.82
CA ASP A 92 -21.15 -4.82 -19.88
C ASP A 92 -20.07 -3.80 -19.47
N GLU A 93 -20.36 -2.91 -18.51
CA GLU A 93 -19.38 -1.95 -17.96
C GLU A 93 -18.24 -2.65 -17.20
N PHE A 94 -18.45 -3.89 -16.75
CA PHE A 94 -17.45 -4.68 -16.03
C PHE A 94 -16.70 -5.69 -16.92
N LYS A 95 -16.93 -5.66 -18.24
CA LYS A 95 -16.22 -6.54 -19.17
C LYS A 95 -14.71 -6.26 -19.11
N GLY A 96 -13.93 -7.31 -18.86
CA GLY A 96 -12.47 -7.21 -18.71
C GLY A 96 -11.99 -6.89 -17.28
N PHE A 97 -12.89 -6.88 -16.29
CA PHE A 97 -12.51 -6.65 -14.89
C PHE A 97 -11.71 -7.80 -14.26
N SER A 98 -11.94 -9.05 -14.70
CA SER A 98 -11.27 -10.22 -14.13
C SER A 98 -9.76 -10.16 -14.35
N TYR A 99 -9.00 -10.25 -13.26
CA TYR A 99 -7.55 -10.30 -13.24
C TYR A 99 -7.08 -11.44 -12.34
N PHE A 100 -6.11 -12.21 -12.82
CA PHE A 100 -5.35 -13.16 -12.02
C PHE A 100 -3.91 -12.68 -12.00
N GLY A 101 -3.37 -12.47 -10.80
CA GLY A 101 -1.97 -12.07 -10.67
C GLY A 101 -1.07 -13.15 -11.26
N ASP A 102 -0.21 -12.78 -12.21
CA ASP A 102 0.88 -13.64 -12.65
C ASP A 102 1.74 -13.92 -11.42
N ASN A 103 1.75 -15.18 -10.98
CA ASN A 103 2.42 -15.61 -9.76
C ASN A 103 3.94 -15.65 -10.00
N THR A 104 4.58 -14.48 -10.14
CA THR A 104 6.04 -14.34 -10.20
C THR A 104 6.50 -13.39 -9.10
N LEU A 105 6.60 -13.95 -7.89
CA LEU A 105 7.53 -13.47 -6.87
C LEU A 105 8.51 -14.61 -6.60
N SER A 106 9.57 -14.66 -7.38
CA SER A 106 10.85 -15.30 -7.02
C SER A 106 11.70 -14.31 -6.23
#